data_AF-A0A7C5GQB1-F1
#
_entry.id   AF-A0A7C5GQB1-F1
#
_cell.length_a   1.000
_cell.length_b   1.000
_cell.length_c   1.000
_cell.angle_alpha   90.00
_cell.angle_beta   90.00
_cell.angle_gamma   90.00
#
_symmetry.space_group_name_H-M   'P 1'
#
loop_
_entity.id
_entity.type
_entity.pdbx_description
1 polymer ?
#
loop_
_entity_poly.entity_id
_entity_poly.type
_entity_poly.pdbx_seq_one_letter_code
_entity_poly.pdbx_strand_id
1 'polypeptide(L)'
;MRCDEMDIEKVAKAIEADAGETIEGLRDSLREMVQGEFGREYTEEQLLLIEARRALDLSQARFAKLIDTPVATLRDWEQGRSRVPGSVRVLCRIAIEHPEALISVA
;
A
#
# COMPACT_ATOMS: atom_id res chain seq x y z
N MET A 1 3.47 1.42 -16.05
CA MET A 1 3.05 2.69 -16.68
C MET A 1 4.34 3.43 -17.03
N ARG A 2 4.63 3.70 -18.30
CA ARG A 2 5.83 4.44 -18.71
C ARG A 2 5.48 5.92 -18.64
N CYS A 3 5.96 6.62 -17.60
CA CYS A 3 5.78 8.07 -17.43
C CYS A 3 6.87 8.87 -18.16
N ASP A 4 7.47 8.31 -19.21
CA ASP A 4 8.68 8.85 -19.85
C ASP A 4 8.44 10.15 -20.64
N GLU A 5 7.24 10.73 -20.61
CA GLU A 5 6.92 11.97 -21.32
C GLU A 5 5.84 12.81 -20.61
N MET A 6 5.99 13.04 -19.30
CA MET A 6 5.12 13.99 -18.58
C MET A 6 5.75 15.40 -18.56
N ASP A 7 5.07 16.39 -19.13
CA ASP A 7 5.45 17.80 -19.03
C ASP A 7 5.13 18.32 -17.62
N ILE A 8 6.16 18.34 -16.77
CA ILE A 8 6.06 18.70 -15.35
C ILE A 8 5.55 20.13 -15.17
N GLU A 9 5.95 21.09 -16.01
CA GLU A 9 5.51 22.47 -15.87
C GLU A 9 4.04 22.64 -16.22
N LYS A 10 3.56 21.93 -17.25
CA LYS A 10 2.14 21.92 -17.59
C LYS A 10 1.29 21.32 -16.47
N VAL A 11 1.75 20.22 -15.87
CA VAL A 11 1.04 19.53 -14.78
C VAL A 11 1.04 20.39 -13.51
N ALA A 12 2.19 20.94 -13.11
CA ALA A 12 2.29 21.79 -11.92
C ALA A 12 1.36 23.01 -12.02
N LYS A 13 1.34 23.68 -13.18
CA LYS A 13 0.45 24.83 -13.41
C LYS A 13 -1.03 24.47 -13.31
N ALA A 14 -1.43 23.30 -13.81
CA ALA A 14 -2.82 22.85 -13.70
C ALA A 14 -3.22 22.60 -12.25
N ILE A 15 -2.35 21.96 -11.47
CA ILE A 15 -2.60 21.68 -10.04
C ILE A 15 -2.67 22.98 -9.24
N GLU A 16 -1.72 23.90 -9.42
CA GLU A 16 -1.69 25.19 -8.72
C GLU A 16 -2.91 26.07 -9.09
N ALA A 17 -3.37 26.00 -10.35
CA ALA A 17 -4.58 26.70 -10.78
C ALA A 17 -5.85 26.16 -10.10
N ASP A 18 -5.98 24.84 -9.97
CA ASP A 18 -7.09 24.19 -9.28
C ASP A 18 -7.04 24.43 -7.76
N ALA A 19 -5.84 24.42 -7.17
CA ALA A 19 -5.63 24.69 -5.75
C ALA A 19 -5.82 26.19 -5.40
N GLY A 20 -5.63 27.08 -6.38
CA GLY A 20 -5.68 28.53 -6.18
C GLY A 20 -4.45 29.11 -5.49
N GLU A 21 -3.39 28.31 -5.30
CA GLU A 21 -2.15 28.72 -4.65
C GLU A 21 -0.94 27.97 -5.23
N THR A 22 0.25 28.56 -5.06
CA THR A 22 1.51 27.90 -5.41
C THR A 22 1.86 26.87 -4.34
N ILE A 23 2.25 25.67 -4.77
CA ILE A 23 2.60 24.57 -3.86
C ILE A 23 4.11 24.41 -3.82
N GLU A 24 4.71 24.74 -2.67
CA GLU A 24 6.15 24.58 -2.45
C GLU A 24 6.57 23.11 -2.62
N GLY A 25 7.69 22.87 -3.33
CA GLY A 25 8.22 21.53 -3.58
C GLY A 25 7.47 20.68 -4.62
N LEU A 26 6.31 21.13 -5.14
CA LEU A 26 5.49 20.34 -6.08
C LEU A 26 6.27 19.88 -7.31
N ARG A 27 7.05 20.77 -7.92
CA ARG A 27 7.85 20.48 -9.13
C ARG A 27 8.95 19.46 -8.85
N ASP A 28 9.51 19.47 -7.65
CA ASP A 28 10.54 18.52 -7.24
C ASP A 28 9.90 17.15 -7.03
N SER A 29 8.76 17.07 -6.32
CA SER A 29 8.00 15.82 -6.17
C SER A 29 7.52 15.24 -7.50
N LEU A 30 7.12 16.08 -8.47
CA LEU A 30 6.76 15.62 -9.82
C LEU A 30 7.98 15.07 -10.59
N ARG A 31 9.18 15.65 -10.40
CA ARG A 31 10.42 15.10 -10.96
C ARG A 31 10.77 13.75 -10.34
N GLU A 32 10.75 13.65 -9.02
CA GLU A 32 10.98 12.38 -8.29
C GLU A 32 10.02 11.30 -8.80
N MET A 33 8.73 11.62 -8.93
CA MET A 33 7.71 10.69 -9.46
C MET A 33 7.99 10.22 -10.89
N VAL A 34 8.42 11.11 -11.80
CA VAL A 34 8.78 10.75 -13.18
C VAL A 34 10.03 9.87 -13.22
N GLN A 35 10.99 10.11 -12.33
CA GLN A 35 12.22 9.30 -12.19
C GLN A 35 11.98 7.97 -11.46
N GLY A 36 10.76 7.70 -10.99
CA GLY A 36 10.43 6.51 -10.20
C GLY A 36 11.00 6.55 -8.78
N GLU A 37 11.38 7.73 -8.29
CA GLU A 37 11.82 7.94 -6.92
C GLU A 37 10.59 8.12 -6.03
N PHE A 38 10.05 6.99 -5.56
CA PHE A 38 8.87 6.99 -4.71
C PHE A 38 9.26 6.90 -3.24
N GLY A 39 8.69 7.77 -2.40
CA GLY A 39 8.86 7.66 -0.94
C GLY A 39 8.24 6.39 -0.33
N ARG A 40 7.20 5.83 -0.97
CA ARG A 40 6.60 4.52 -0.64
C ARG A 40 6.06 3.87 -1.90
N GLU A 41 6.37 2.59 -2.07
CA GLU A 41 5.78 1.73 -3.09
C GLU A 41 4.74 0.80 -2.44
N TYR A 42 3.57 0.67 -3.05
CA TYR A 42 2.57 -0.31 -2.65
C TYR A 42 2.66 -1.51 -3.58
N THR A 43 3.02 -2.66 -3.04
CA THR A 43 3.06 -3.93 -3.80
C THR A 43 1.66 -4.55 -3.88
N GLU A 44 1.39 -5.35 -4.94
CA GLU A 44 0.15 -6.11 -5.05
C GLU A 44 -0.07 -6.98 -3.80
N GLU A 45 1.01 -7.59 -3.32
CA GLU A 45 1.02 -8.40 -2.11
C GLU A 45 0.61 -7.64 -0.85
N GLN A 46 1.07 -6.40 -0.72
CA GLN A 46 0.75 -5.53 0.41
C GLN A 46 -0.73 -5.12 0.37
N LEU A 47 -1.25 -4.79 -0.80
CA LEU A 47 -2.67 -4.45 -0.96
C LEU A 47 -3.55 -5.64 -0.62
N LEU A 48 -3.20 -6.84 -1.09
CA LEU A 48 -3.88 -8.10 -0.77
C LEU A 48 -3.89 -8.38 0.75
N LEU A 49 -2.78 -8.14 1.44
CA LEU A 49 -2.67 -8.30 2.88
C LEU A 49 -3.62 -7.36 3.65
N ILE A 50 -3.67 -6.09 3.24
CA ILE A 50 -4.55 -5.07 3.84
C ILE A 50 -6.02 -5.43 3.58
N GLU A 51 -6.35 -5.87 2.38
CA GLU A 51 -7.69 -6.30 1.99
C GLU A 51 -8.15 -7.49 2.84
N ALA A 52 -7.34 -8.55 2.95
CA ALA A 52 -7.64 -9.71 3.77
C ALA A 52 -7.94 -9.35 5.23
N ARG A 53 -7.11 -8.50 5.84
CA ARG A 53 -7.34 -8.04 7.21
C ARG A 53 -8.66 -7.28 7.35
N ARG A 54 -9.00 -6.42 6.38
CA ARG A 54 -10.25 -5.65 6.37
C ARG A 54 -11.47 -6.52 6.13
N ALA A 55 -11.37 -7.56 5.29
CA ALA A 55 -12.43 -8.53 5.05
C ALA A 55 -12.82 -9.28 6.34
N LEU A 56 -11.86 -9.50 7.24
CA LEU A 56 -12.09 -10.11 8.55
C LEU A 56 -12.51 -9.12 9.65
N ASP A 57 -12.58 -7.82 9.35
CA ASP A 57 -12.82 -6.74 10.32
C ASP A 57 -11.86 -6.76 11.54
N LEU A 58 -10.58 -7.03 11.27
CA LEU A 58 -9.55 -7.14 12.31
C LEU A 58 -8.61 -5.92 12.34
N SER A 59 -8.25 -5.52 13.56
CA SER A 59 -7.12 -4.60 13.78
C SER A 59 -5.80 -5.29 13.41
N GLN A 60 -4.75 -4.53 13.13
CA GLN A 60 -3.41 -5.08 12.85
C GLN A 60 -2.94 -6.04 13.96
N ALA A 61 -3.15 -5.70 15.23
CA ALA A 61 -2.74 -6.56 16.34
C ALA A 61 -3.52 -7.88 16.37
N ARG A 62 -4.83 -7.86 16.12
CA ARG A 62 -5.66 -9.08 16.11
C ARG A 62 -5.34 -9.96 14.89
N PHE A 63 -5.14 -9.36 13.73
CA PHE A 63 -4.76 -10.09 12.53
C PHE A 63 -3.35 -10.69 12.63
N ALA A 64 -2.38 -9.93 13.18
CA ALA A 64 -1.04 -10.43 13.45
C ALA A 64 -1.06 -11.64 14.38
N LYS A 65 -1.90 -11.60 15.43
CA LYS A 65 -2.11 -12.74 16.33
C LYS A 65 -2.72 -13.95 15.61
N LEU A 66 -3.73 -13.72 14.76
CA LEU A 66 -4.40 -14.78 14.00
C LEU A 66 -3.43 -15.53 13.08
N ILE A 67 -2.52 -14.81 12.41
CA ILE A 67 -1.56 -15.40 11.47
C ILE A 67 -0.21 -15.75 12.14
N ASP A 68 -0.18 -15.80 13.48
CA ASP A 68 0.98 -16.08 14.32
C ASP A 68 2.26 -15.33 13.90
N THR A 69 2.14 -14.00 13.82
CA THR A 69 3.22 -13.10 13.38
C THR A 69 3.35 -11.90 14.32
N PRO A 70 4.56 -11.39 14.61
CA PRO A 70 4.72 -10.16 15.36
C PRO A 70 4.01 -8.97 14.69
N VAL A 71 3.31 -8.14 15.47
CA VAL A 71 2.59 -6.97 14.94
C VAL A 71 3.52 -5.98 14.21
N ALA A 72 4.79 -5.89 14.62
CA ALA A 72 5.80 -5.07 13.95
C ALA A 72 6.07 -5.60 12.53
N THR A 73 6.22 -6.90 12.36
CA THR A 73 6.40 -7.56 11.07
C THR A 73 5.19 -7.35 10.16
N LEU A 74 3.97 -7.51 10.68
CA LEU A 74 2.75 -7.20 9.90
C LEU A 74 2.75 -5.74 9.44
N ARG A 75 3.14 -4.80 10.30
CA ARG A 75 3.22 -3.37 9.93
C ARG A 75 4.29 -3.11 8.87
N ASP A 76 5.44 -3.77 8.94
CA ASP A 76 6.48 -3.65 7.92
C ASP A 76 5.97 -4.13 6.56
N TRP A 77 5.19 -5.22 6.53
CA TRP A 77 4.51 -5.71 5.33
C TRP A 77 3.44 -4.73 4.83
N GLU A 78 2.50 -4.30 5.68
CA GLU A 78 1.42 -3.37 5.31
C GLU A 78 1.94 -1.98 4.90
N GLN A 79 3.17 -1.62 5.27
CA GLN A 79 3.80 -0.34 4.93
C GLN A 79 4.83 -0.46 3.81
N GLY A 80 5.01 -1.64 3.23
CA GLY A 80 5.94 -1.87 2.11
C GLY A 80 7.42 -1.80 2.52
N ARG A 81 7.74 -1.84 3.82
CA ARG A 81 9.13 -1.89 4.31
C ARG A 81 9.77 -3.26 4.15
N SER A 82 8.98 -4.30 3.90
CA SER A 82 9.46 -5.66 3.69
C SER A 82 8.49 -6.45 2.82
N ARG A 83 9.01 -7.45 2.11
CA ARG A 83 8.21 -8.30 1.23
C ARG A 83 7.29 -9.22 2.04
N VAL A 84 6.04 -9.32 1.60
CA VAL A 84 5.08 -10.30 2.13
C VAL A 84 5.50 -11.72 1.73
N PRO A 85 5.64 -12.68 2.66
CA PRO A 85 5.98 -14.06 2.33
C PRO A 85 4.95 -14.72 1.41
N GLY A 86 5.41 -15.65 0.57
CA GLY A 86 4.55 -16.35 -0.39
C GLY A 86 3.36 -17.08 0.25
N SER A 87 3.59 -17.71 1.40
CA SER A 87 2.56 -18.41 2.20
C SER A 87 1.48 -17.45 2.72
N VAL A 88 1.87 -16.27 3.19
CA VAL A 88 0.94 -15.25 3.69
C VAL A 88 0.02 -14.76 2.57
N ARG A 89 0.51 -14.64 1.33
CA ARG A 89 -0.35 -14.29 0.17
C ARG A 89 -1.45 -15.32 -0.09
N VAL A 90 -1.12 -16.61 0.03
CA VAL A 90 -2.10 -17.69 -0.12
C VAL A 90 -3.12 -17.60 1.01
N LEU A 91 -2.67 -17.40 2.25
CA LEU A 91 -3.54 -17.21 3.41
C LEU A 91 -4.49 -16.01 3.23
N CYS A 92 -4.00 -14.89 2.70
CA CYS A 92 -4.82 -13.71 2.41
C CYS A 92 -5.93 -13.99 1.39
N ARG A 93 -5.64 -14.76 0.33
CA ARG A 93 -6.68 -15.18 -0.62
C ARG A 93 -7.75 -16.03 0.06
N ILE A 94 -7.35 -16.99 0.89
CA ILE A 94 -8.27 -17.82 1.68
C ILE A 94 -9.10 -16.94 2.64
N ALA A 95 -8.48 -15.95 3.28
CA ALA A 95 -9.16 -15.02 4.18
C ALA A 95 -10.27 -14.21 3.49
N ILE A 96 -10.08 -13.89 2.20
CA ILE A 96 -11.03 -13.12 1.39
C ILE A 96 -12.16 -14.02 0.87
N GLU A 97 -11.82 -15.21 0.34
CA GLU A 97 -12.80 -16.15 -0.22
C GLU A 97 -13.60 -16.90 0.84
N HIS A 98 -12.97 -17.21 1.98
CA HIS A 98 -13.49 -18.05 3.06
C HIS A 98 -13.13 -17.46 4.44
N PRO A 99 -13.64 -16.26 4.79
CA PRO A 99 -13.31 -15.59 6.04
C PRO A 99 -13.63 -16.44 7.29
N GLU A 100 -14.69 -17.24 7.24
CA GLU A 100 -15.10 -18.16 8.30
C GLU A 100 -14.03 -19.20 8.66
N ALA A 101 -13.26 -19.65 7.68
CA ALA A 101 -12.21 -20.65 7.90
C ALA A 101 -11.09 -20.08 8.78
N LEU A 102 -10.73 -18.81 8.59
CA LEU A 102 -9.73 -18.14 9.41
C LEU A 102 -10.26 -17.76 10.78
N ILE A 103 -11.50 -17.28 10.86
CA ILE A 103 -12.12 -16.92 12.15
C ILE A 103 -12.24 -18.16 13.04
N SER A 104 -12.48 -19.35 12.48
CA SER A 104 -12.59 -20.60 13.25
C SER A 104 -11.28 -21.06 13.90
N VAL A 105 -10.13 -20.57 13.44
CA VAL A 105 -8.81 -20.93 13.97
C VAL A 105 -8.16 -19.80 14.79
N ALA A 106 -8.90 -18.71 15.01
CA ALA A 106 -8.46 -17.50 15.73
C ALA A 106 -8.38 -17.65 17.26
#